data_AF-J9GAB3-F1
#
_entry.id   AF-J9GAB3-F1
#
_cell.length_a   1.000
_cell.length_b   1.000
_cell.length_c   1.000
_cell.angle_alpha   90.00
_cell.angle_beta   90.00
_cell.angle_gamma   90.00
#
_symmetry.space_group_name_H-M   'P 1'
#
loop_
_entity.id
_entity.type
_entity.pdbx_description
1 polymer ?
#
loop_
_entity_poly.entity_id
_entity_poly.type
_entity_poly.pdbx_seq_one_letter_code
_entity_poly.pdbx_strand_id
1 'polypeptide(L)' 'MLGLPQSTEVNRPLPKAQIYKKFELKQGQRDAFDNDIARLNIVHLISPQTIPAVTEGAVVKAIFVVDVEL' A
#
# COMPACT_ATOMS: atom_id res chain seq x y z
N MET A 1 -16.22 -6.79 1.46
CA MET A 1 -15.53 -5.83 2.36
C MET A 1 -14.61 -6.60 3.27
N LEU A 2 -13.42 -6.08 3.57
CA LEU A 2 -12.37 -6.78 4.32
C LEU A 2 -12.64 -6.93 5.83
N GLY A 3 -13.79 -6.46 6.33
CA GLY A 3 -14.15 -6.50 7.75
C GLY A 3 -13.29 -5.60 8.65
N LEU A 4 -12.54 -4.66 8.06
CA LEU A 4 -11.67 -3.74 8.79
C LEU A 4 -12.48 -2.55 9.35
N PRO A 5 -12.09 -1.98 10.51
CA PRO A 5 -12.71 -0.76 11.02
C PRO A 5 -12.56 0.42 10.05
N GLN A 6 -13.56 1.27 9.97
CA GLN A 6 -13.55 2.46 9.12
C GLN A 6 -12.38 3.42 9.45
N SER A 7 -11.91 3.44 10.69
CA SER A 7 -10.74 4.26 11.10
C SER A 7 -9.43 3.86 10.41
N THR A 8 -9.38 2.67 9.81
CA THR A 8 -8.22 2.20 9.03
C THR A 8 -8.25 2.69 7.59
N GLU A 9 -9.39 3.16 7.09
CA GLU A 9 -9.53 3.61 5.71
C GLU A 9 -8.66 4.83 5.46
N VAL A 10 -7.72 4.69 4.54
CA VAL A 10 -6.89 5.78 4.03
C VAL A 10 -7.00 5.69 2.52
N ASN A 11 -7.40 6.74 1.81
CA ASN A 11 -7.46 6.70 0.34
C ASN A 11 -6.27 7.48 -0.22
N ARG A 12 -5.10 6.85 -0.22
CA ARG A 12 -3.85 7.50 -0.64
C ARG A 12 -3.31 6.84 -1.91
N PRO A 13 -3.16 7.59 -3.00
CA PRO A 13 -2.54 7.04 -4.20
C PRO A 13 -1.10 6.64 -3.92
N LEU A 14 -0.67 5.53 -4.49
CA LEU A 14 0.71 5.05 -4.46
C LEU A 14 1.30 5.20 -5.88
N PRO A 15 1.98 6.32 -6.19
CA PRO A 15 2.47 6.57 -7.53
C PRO A 15 3.53 5.54 -7.93
N LYS A 16 3.34 4.88 -9.08
CA LYS A 16 4.29 3.88 -9.59
C LYS A 16 5.72 4.43 -9.73
N ALA A 17 5.85 5.71 -10.07
CA ALA A 17 7.15 6.40 -10.13
C ALA A 17 7.94 6.33 -8.80
N GLN A 18 7.26 6.35 -7.65
CA GLN A 18 7.92 6.18 -6.35
C GLN A 18 8.41 4.74 -6.15
N ILE A 19 7.65 3.75 -6.61
CA ILE A 19 8.05 2.33 -6.59
C ILE A 19 9.28 2.14 -7.48
N TYR A 20 9.26 2.68 -8.71
CA TYR A 20 10.35 2.56 -9.67
C TYR A 20 11.65 3.13 -9.11
N LYS A 21 11.55 4.29 -8.46
CA LYS A 21 12.69 4.94 -7.81
C LYS A 21 13.17 4.15 -6.59
N LYS A 22 12.26 3.67 -5.75
CA LYS A 22 12.59 2.99 -4.48
C LYS A 22 13.28 1.64 -4.70
N PHE A 23 12.86 0.90 -5.72
CA PHE A 23 13.40 -0.42 -6.06
C PHE A 23 14.34 -0.39 -7.26
N GLU A 24 14.68 0.80 -7.77
CA GLU A 24 15.61 1.01 -8.88
C GLU A 24 15.26 0.17 -10.12
N LEU A 25 13.95 0.08 -10.44
CA LEU A 25 13.47 -0.75 -11.54
C LEU A 25 14.05 -0.26 -12.87
N LYS A 26 14.50 -1.20 -13.70
CA LYS A 26 14.98 -0.96 -15.07
C LYS A 26 13.80 -0.89 -16.05
N GLN A 27 14.04 -0.35 -17.25
CA GLN A 27 12.99 -0.11 -18.25
C GLN A 27 12.09 -1.34 -18.49
N GLY A 28 12.67 -2.51 -18.79
CA GLY A 28 11.87 -3.72 -19.02
C GLY A 28 11.03 -4.19 -17.82
N GLN A 29 11.46 -3.89 -16.58
CA GLN A 29 10.66 -4.18 -15.38
C GLN A 29 9.53 -3.17 -15.19
N ARG A 30 9.77 -1.90 -15.55
CA ARG A 30 8.73 -0.86 -15.52
C ARG A 30 7.67 -1.15 -16.57
N ASP A 31 8.08 -1.52 -17.78
CA ASP A 31 7.16 -1.85 -18.87
C ASP A 31 6.25 -3.03 -18.49
N ALA A 32 6.82 -4.10 -17.91
CA ALA A 32 6.04 -5.22 -17.40
C ALA A 32 5.05 -4.78 -16.30
N PHE A 33 5.51 -3.96 -15.35
CA PHE A 33 4.67 -3.45 -14.27
C PHE A 33 3.54 -2.55 -14.78
N ASP A 34 3.83 -1.69 -15.76
CA ASP A 34 2.85 -0.77 -16.35
C ASP A 34 1.81 -1.50 -17.22
N ASN A 35 2.16 -2.63 -17.81
CA ASN A 35 1.24 -3.47 -18.58
C ASN A 35 0.24 -4.23 -17.68
N ASP A 36 0.68 -4.65 -16.50
CA ASP A 36 -0.10 -5.54 -15.62
C ASP A 36 -0.92 -4.80 -14.56
N ILE A 37 -0.55 -3.56 -14.22
CA ILE A 37 -1.15 -2.80 -13.12
C ILE A 37 -1.53 -1.42 -13.62
N ALA A 38 -2.82 -1.09 -13.73
CA ALA A 38 -3.30 0.25 -14.02
C ALA A 38 -3.08 1.24 -12.87
N ARG A 39 -3.53 0.90 -11.65
CA ARG A 39 -3.54 1.83 -10.49
C ARG A 39 -3.23 1.13 -9.17
N LEU A 40 -2.68 1.92 -8.25
CA LEU A 40 -2.35 1.49 -6.88
C LEU A 40 -2.83 2.55 -5.90
N ASN A 41 -3.66 2.13 -4.95
CA ASN A 41 -4.08 2.97 -3.83
C ASN A 41 -3.85 2.22 -2.53
N ILE A 42 -3.17 2.85 -1.58
CA ILE A 42 -3.26 2.38 -0.19
C ILE A 42 -4.69 2.72 0.24
N VAL A 43 -5.47 1.69 0.57
CA VAL A 43 -6.89 1.79 0.96
C VAL A 43 -7.09 1.59 2.46
N HIS A 44 -6.17 0.89 3.13
CA HIS A 44 -6.17 0.79 4.59
C HIS A 44 -4.76 0.90 5.18
N LEU A 45 -4.67 1.51 6.36
CA LEU A 45 -3.52 1.52 7.25
C LEU A 45 -3.95 0.93 8.60
N ILE A 46 -3.28 -0.14 9.02
CA ILE A 46 -3.45 -0.78 10.31
C ILE A 46 -2.21 -0.48 11.14
N SER A 47 -2.37 0.39 12.14
CA SER A 47 -1.31 0.79 13.07
C SER A 47 -1.94 1.27 14.38
N PRO A 48 -1.14 1.51 15.44
CA PRO A 48 -1.67 2.11 16.67
C PRO A 48 -2.37 3.47 16.47
N GLN A 49 -2.09 4.16 15.35
CA GLN A 49 -2.73 5.43 15.02
C GLN A 49 -4.16 5.26 14.53
N THR A 50 -4.45 4.18 13.79
CA THR A 50 -5.77 3.91 13.21
C THR A 50 -6.58 2.91 14.04
N ILE A 51 -5.91 2.08 14.84
CA ILE A 51 -6.52 1.18 15.82
C ILE A 51 -5.78 1.32 17.16
N PRO A 52 -6.20 2.24 18.05
CA PRO A 52 -5.51 2.50 19.32
C PRO A 52 -5.40 1.29 20.26
N ALA A 53 -6.27 0.29 20.10
CA ALA A 53 -6.21 -0.96 20.85
C ALA A 53 -5.07 -1.89 20.40
N VAL A 54 -4.47 -1.65 19.24
CA VAL A 54 -3.33 -2.42 18.71
C VAL A 54 -2.04 -1.70 19.10
N THR A 55 -1.17 -2.40 19.81
CA THR A 55 0.17 -1.91 20.15
C THR A 55 1.14 -2.14 18.99
N GLU A 56 2.18 -1.30 18.92
CA GLU A 56 3.22 -1.44 17.91
C GLU A 56 3.99 -2.75 18.12
N GLY A 57 4.11 -3.56 17.07
CA GLY A 57 4.87 -4.80 17.14
C GLY A 57 6.38 -4.56 17.26
N ALA A 58 7.11 -5.53 17.78
CA ALA A 58 8.57 -5.48 17.83
C ALA A 58 9.19 -5.43 16.41
N VAL A 59 8.62 -6.21 15.48
CA VAL A 59 9.12 -6.37 14.10
C VAL A 59 8.21 -5.67 13.09
N VAL A 60 6.89 -5.91 13.16
CA VAL A 60 5.90 -5.30 12.27
C VAL A 60 5.31 -4.06 12.93
N LYS A 61 5.55 -2.90 12.33
CA LYS A 61 5.17 -1.60 12.88
C LYS A 61 3.79 -1.13 12.41
N ALA A 62 3.43 -1.49 11.18
CA ALA A 62 2.15 -1.20 10.56
C ALA A 62 1.91 -2.17 9.41
N ILE A 63 0.65 -2.32 9.02
CA ILE A 63 0.24 -3.07 7.83
C ILE A 63 -0.50 -2.10 6.91
N PHE A 64 -0.18 -2.15 5.61
CA PHE A 64 -0.83 -1.37 4.58
C PHE A 64 -1.57 -2.31 3.65
N VAL A 65 -2.83 -2.00 3.34
CA VAL A 65 -3.60 -2.69 2.31
C VAL A 65 -3.55 -1.84 1.05
N VAL A 66 -3.07 -2.42 -0.03
CA VAL A 66 -3.01 -1.78 -1.34
C VAL A 66 -4.07 -2.41 -2.23
N ASP A 67 -4.97 -1.57 -2.72
CA ASP A 67 -5.87 -1.91 -3.81
C ASP A 67 -5.12 -1.77 -5.13
N VAL A 68 -5.21 -2.82 -5.95
CA VAL A 68 -4.50 -2.94 -7.21
C VAL A 68 -5.54 -3.11 -8.30
N GLU A 69 -5.60 -2.13 -9.18
CA GLU A 69 -6.35 -2.25 -10.42
C GLU A 69 -5.40 -2.73 -11.50
N LEU A 70 -5.81 -3.79 -12.21
CA LEU A 70 -5.06 -4.40 -13.30
C LEU A 70 -5.30 -3.60 -14.59
#